data_AF-A0A965MX63-F1
#
_entry.id   AF-A0A965MX63-F1
#
_cell.length_a   1.000
_cell.length_b   1.000
_cell.length_c   1.000
_cell.angle_alpha   90.00
_cell.angle_beta   90.00
_cell.angle_gamma   90.00
#
_symmetry.space_group_name_H-M   'P 1'
#
loop_
_entity.id
_entity.type
_entity.pdbx_description
1 polymer ?
#
loop_
_entity_poly.entity_id
_entity_poly.type
_entity_poly.pdbx_seq_one_letter_code
_entity_poly.pdbx_strand_id
1 'polypeptide(L)'
;MLTEGQVLKILVGQLGIDRNPATNTAGGGGGSFVTTNLNSPLIVAGGGGGSADNSSYKATSGNSSTCGLAGTNSGGAGGCSGNGGSASTFGGGGGGLSTNGATKTWGTAAGENNGGKAFVNGGTGGDGGKAGGWSAG
;
A
#
# COMPACT_ATOMS: atom_id res chain seq x y z
N MET A 1 -25.06 6.84 6.15
CA MET A 1 -25.97 7.36 5.10
C MET A 1 -25.33 8.61 4.52
N LEU A 2 -25.33 8.76 3.19
CA LEU A 2 -24.86 9.96 2.49
C LEU A 2 -26.06 10.88 2.24
N THR A 3 -25.93 12.17 2.53
CA THR A 3 -26.98 13.16 2.26
C THR A 3 -26.65 14.01 1.04
N GLU A 4 -27.69 14.47 0.34
CA GLU A 4 -27.51 15.38 -0.80
C GLU A 4 -26.72 16.64 -0.38
N GLY A 5 -25.82 17.11 -1.25
CA GLY A 5 -24.91 18.22 -0.95
C GLY A 5 -23.68 17.85 -0.10
N GLN A 6 -23.55 16.62 0.36
CA GLN A 6 -22.37 16.17 1.13
C GLN A 6 -21.13 16.01 0.22
N VAL A 7 -20.04 16.70 0.56
CA VAL A 7 -18.75 16.57 -0.12
C VAL A 7 -18.02 15.31 0.33
N LEU A 8 -17.55 14.52 -0.63
CA LEU A 8 -16.77 13.31 -0.42
C LEU A 8 -15.36 13.46 -0.97
N LYS A 9 -14.41 12.82 -0.29
CA LYS A 9 -13.05 12.64 -0.78
C LYS A 9 -12.90 11.19 -1.22
N ILE A 10 -12.47 11.02 -2.45
CA ILE A 10 -12.26 9.71 -3.07
C ILE A 10 -10.78 9.62 -3.42
N LEU A 11 -10.16 8.53 -2.99
CA LEU A 11 -8.82 8.15 -3.40
C LEU A 11 -8.86 6.70 -3.85
N VAL A 12 -8.31 6.44 -5.02
CA VAL A 12 -8.14 5.10 -5.56
C VAL A 12 -6.68 4.69 -5.43
N GLY A 13 -6.43 3.43 -5.10
CA GLY A 13 -5.11 2.87 -4.88
C GLY A 13 -4.15 3.31 -5.98
N GLN A 14 -3.13 4.07 -5.59
CA GLN A 14 -2.16 4.63 -6.51
C GLN A 14 -0.97 3.69 -6.66
N LEU A 15 -0.45 3.60 -7.89
CA LEU A 15 0.80 2.91 -8.19
C LEU A 15 1.96 3.51 -7.39
N GLY A 16 2.90 2.67 -6.99
CA GLY A 16 4.18 3.11 -6.41
C GLY A 16 5.17 3.59 -7.46
N ILE A 17 6.39 3.92 -7.03
CA ILE A 17 7.46 4.37 -7.91
C ILE A 17 8.41 3.20 -8.21
N ASP A 18 8.56 2.83 -9.48
CA ASP A 18 9.59 1.87 -9.89
C ASP A 18 10.98 2.49 -9.72
N ARG A 19 11.79 1.92 -8.83
CA ARG A 19 13.16 2.35 -8.55
C ARG A 19 14.14 1.19 -8.65
N ASN A 20 15.03 1.32 -9.63
CA ASN A 20 16.18 0.44 -9.92
C ASN A 20 15.86 -1.05 -10.20
N PRO A 21 16.15 -1.55 -11.42
CA PRO A 21 15.88 -2.94 -11.82
C PRO A 21 16.69 -4.03 -11.09
N ALA A 22 17.63 -3.67 -10.20
CA ALA A 22 18.57 -4.62 -9.60
C ALA A 22 18.02 -5.39 -8.38
N THR A 23 16.95 -4.91 -7.73
CA THR A 23 16.38 -5.57 -6.55
C THR A 23 15.11 -6.35 -6.92
N ASN A 24 15.03 -7.60 -6.45
CA ASN A 24 13.95 -8.55 -6.75
C ASN A 24 12.81 -8.45 -5.74
N THR A 25 12.46 -7.25 -5.32
CA THR A 25 11.67 -6.96 -4.12
C THR A 25 10.78 -5.75 -4.39
N ALA A 26 9.68 -5.58 -3.65
CA ALA A 26 8.71 -4.51 -3.93
C ALA A 26 8.32 -3.69 -2.70
N GLY A 27 7.92 -2.44 -2.95
CA GLY A 27 7.20 -1.61 -1.99
C GLY A 27 5.74 -2.04 -1.83
N GLY A 28 5.11 -1.59 -0.75
CA GLY A 28 3.69 -1.82 -0.51
C GLY A 28 2.82 -0.83 -1.27
N GLY A 29 1.65 -1.23 -1.73
CA GLY A 29 0.76 -0.40 -2.51
C GLY A 29 -0.08 0.58 -1.69
N GLY A 30 -0.69 1.57 -2.36
CA GLY A 30 -1.65 2.50 -1.76
C GLY A 30 -3.04 1.88 -1.60
N GLY A 31 -3.81 2.33 -0.60
CA GLY A 31 -5.20 1.87 -0.41
C GLY A 31 -6.23 2.70 -1.21
N SER A 32 -7.43 2.18 -1.36
CA SER A 32 -8.60 2.92 -1.90
C SER A 32 -9.56 3.29 -0.79
N PHE A 33 -10.03 4.53 -0.78
CA PHE A 33 -10.88 5.07 0.29
C PHE A 33 -11.94 6.00 -0.26
N VAL A 34 -13.13 5.92 0.33
CA VAL A 34 -14.15 6.95 0.22
C VAL A 34 -14.39 7.48 1.62
N THR A 35 -14.23 8.79 1.79
CA THR A 35 -14.41 9.45 3.08
C THR A 35 -15.28 10.69 2.97
N THR A 36 -15.81 11.13 4.10
CA THR A 36 -16.39 12.47 4.23
C THR A 36 -15.32 13.55 4.10
N ASN A 37 -15.71 14.82 3.95
CA ASN A 37 -14.76 15.93 3.94
C ASN A 37 -13.88 16.02 5.22
N LEU A 38 -14.31 15.39 6.33
CA LEU A 38 -13.56 15.30 7.59
C LEU A 38 -12.73 14.00 7.71
N ASN A 39 -12.52 13.27 6.61
CA ASN A 39 -11.79 11.99 6.54
C ASN A 39 -12.43 10.83 7.33
N SER A 40 -13.69 10.95 7.78
CA SER A 40 -14.42 9.79 8.33
C SER A 40 -14.66 8.75 7.23
N PRO A 41 -14.23 7.49 7.38
CA PRO A 41 -14.32 6.48 6.34
C PRO A 41 -15.75 6.02 6.09
N LEU A 42 -16.08 5.86 4.81
CA LEU A 42 -17.31 5.22 4.33
C LEU A 42 -16.99 3.89 3.63
N ILE A 43 -15.89 3.86 2.86
CA ILE A 43 -15.33 2.66 2.25
C ILE A 43 -13.83 2.65 2.53
N VAL A 44 -13.31 1.50 2.94
CA VAL A 44 -11.88 1.26 3.22
C VAL A 44 -11.46 0.01 2.49
N ALA A 45 -10.47 0.13 1.61
CA ALA A 45 -9.72 -0.97 1.04
C ALA A 45 -8.23 -0.68 1.26
N GLY A 46 -7.63 -1.30 2.27
CA GLY A 46 -6.21 -1.08 2.59
C GLY A 46 -5.29 -1.53 1.46
N GLY A 47 -4.15 -0.86 1.30
CA GLY A 47 -3.17 -1.18 0.26
C GLY A 47 -2.51 -2.54 0.49
N GLY A 48 -2.07 -3.21 -0.58
CA GLY A 48 -1.35 -4.48 -0.51
C GLY A 48 0.08 -4.34 0.01
N GLY A 49 0.63 -5.39 0.61
CA GLY A 49 2.03 -5.45 0.99
C GLY A 49 2.96 -5.79 -0.20
N GLY A 50 4.21 -5.35 -0.12
CA GLY A 50 5.24 -5.60 -1.13
C GLY A 50 5.91 -6.96 -0.98
N SER A 51 6.27 -7.60 -2.10
CA SER A 51 6.96 -8.89 -2.16
C SER A 51 8.41 -8.82 -1.66
N ALA A 52 8.89 -9.94 -1.10
CA ALA A 52 10.27 -10.14 -0.68
C ALA A 52 11.15 -10.95 -1.68
N ASP A 53 10.65 -11.36 -2.86
CA ASP A 53 11.45 -12.12 -3.85
C ASP A 53 11.00 -12.03 -5.34
N ASN A 54 11.79 -12.68 -6.24
CA ASN A 54 11.63 -12.76 -7.70
C ASN A 54 10.53 -13.75 -8.15
N SER A 55 10.19 -14.76 -7.35
CA SER A 55 9.39 -15.91 -7.82
C SER A 55 7.91 -15.57 -8.04
N SER A 56 7.47 -14.43 -7.53
CA SER A 56 6.07 -14.03 -7.56
C SER A 56 5.95 -12.54 -7.86
N TYR A 57 5.84 -12.20 -9.16
CA TYR A 57 5.19 -10.95 -9.62
C TYR A 57 3.70 -10.87 -9.21
N LYS A 58 3.26 -11.68 -8.24
CA LYS A 58 1.92 -11.69 -7.73
C LYS A 58 1.83 -10.59 -6.68
N ALA A 59 1.64 -9.38 -7.20
CA ALA A 59 0.93 -8.34 -6.50
C ALA A 59 -0.30 -8.97 -5.83
N THR A 60 -0.27 -9.03 -4.51
CA THR A 60 -1.44 -9.48 -3.77
C THR A 60 -2.41 -8.30 -3.76
N SER A 61 -3.40 -8.41 -4.65
CA SER A 61 -4.42 -7.41 -4.97
C SER A 61 -5.13 -6.85 -3.74
N GLY A 62 -5.81 -5.71 -3.92
CA GLY A 62 -6.82 -5.25 -2.99
C GLY A 62 -7.83 -6.36 -2.71
N ASN A 63 -8.09 -6.62 -1.44
CA ASN A 63 -9.14 -7.54 -1.02
C ASN A 63 -10.47 -6.76 -0.95
N SER A 64 -11.62 -7.43 -1.11
CA SER A 64 -12.94 -6.85 -0.79
C SER A 64 -13.14 -6.61 0.71
N SER A 65 -12.22 -7.11 1.54
CA SER A 65 -12.08 -6.77 2.94
C SER A 65 -11.52 -5.35 3.16
N THR A 66 -11.66 -4.82 4.37
CA THR A 66 -11.01 -3.58 4.81
C THR A 66 -9.47 -3.67 4.88
N CYS A 67 -8.91 -4.84 4.57
CA CYS A 67 -7.49 -5.12 4.69
C CYS A 67 -6.90 -5.56 3.34
N GLY A 68 -5.79 -4.93 2.95
CA GLY A 68 -4.98 -5.38 1.84
C GLY A 68 -4.29 -6.70 2.15
N LEU A 69 -3.93 -7.43 1.10
CA LEU A 69 -3.23 -8.70 1.25
C LEU A 69 -1.75 -8.49 1.58
N ALA A 70 -1.15 -9.46 2.28
CA ALA A 70 0.28 -9.48 2.53
C ALA A 70 1.05 -9.87 1.26
N GLY A 71 2.20 -9.25 1.03
CA GLY A 71 3.10 -9.57 -0.06
C GLY A 71 3.65 -10.99 0.02
N THR A 72 3.98 -11.56 -1.13
CA THR A 72 4.45 -12.95 -1.25
C THR A 72 5.82 -13.18 -0.61
N ASN A 73 6.12 -14.45 -0.31
CA ASN A 73 7.41 -14.92 0.21
C ASN A 73 7.87 -14.21 1.49
N SER A 74 6.95 -14.05 2.45
CA SER A 74 7.18 -13.26 3.67
C SER A 74 7.42 -11.78 3.37
N GLY A 75 6.65 -11.24 2.42
CA GLY A 75 6.58 -9.81 2.10
C GLY A 75 5.94 -8.99 3.21
N GLY A 76 5.81 -7.69 2.98
CA GLY A 76 5.13 -6.79 3.92
C GLY A 76 3.66 -7.15 4.09
N ALA A 77 3.06 -6.79 5.21
CA ALA A 77 1.63 -6.91 5.42
C ALA A 77 0.87 -5.81 4.64
N GLY A 78 -0.35 -6.10 4.22
CA GLY A 78 -1.25 -5.06 3.70
C GLY A 78 -1.74 -4.12 4.82
N GLY A 79 -2.17 -2.93 4.44
CA GLY A 79 -2.87 -2.02 5.35
C GLY A 79 -4.23 -2.59 5.76
N CYS A 80 -4.65 -2.41 7.01
CA CYS A 80 -5.84 -3.07 7.56
C CYS A 80 -6.56 -2.16 8.56
N SER A 81 -7.90 -2.16 8.49
CA SER A 81 -8.76 -1.36 9.38
C SER A 81 -8.37 0.13 9.45
N GLY A 82 -7.97 0.71 8.31
CA GLY A 82 -7.52 2.10 8.20
C GLY A 82 -6.07 2.37 8.62
N ASN A 83 -5.33 1.36 9.10
CA ASN A 83 -3.91 1.48 9.41
C ASN A 83 -3.04 0.95 8.27
N GLY A 84 -1.83 1.48 8.15
CA GLY A 84 -0.81 0.92 7.26
C GLY A 84 -0.26 -0.42 7.78
N GLY A 85 0.21 -1.24 6.85
CA GLY A 85 0.75 -2.57 7.12
C GLY A 85 2.18 -2.52 7.63
N SER A 86 2.59 -3.57 8.35
CA SER A 86 3.98 -3.79 8.75
C SER A 86 4.84 -4.17 7.55
N ALA A 87 6.12 -3.83 7.59
CA ALA A 87 7.09 -4.24 6.58
C ALA A 87 7.69 -5.60 6.92
N SER A 88 8.34 -6.21 5.93
CA SER A 88 9.25 -7.33 6.16
C SER A 88 10.70 -6.90 5.96
N THR A 89 11.62 -7.85 6.04
CA THR A 89 13.05 -7.64 5.76
C THR A 89 13.26 -6.98 4.39
N PHE A 90 12.45 -7.32 3.40
CA PHE A 90 12.66 -6.93 2.01
C PHE A 90 11.47 -6.23 1.34
N GLY A 91 10.25 -6.40 1.88
CA GLY A 91 9.02 -5.84 1.32
C GLY A 91 8.42 -4.72 2.18
N GLY A 92 7.90 -3.68 1.53
CA GLY A 92 7.18 -2.59 2.21
C GLY A 92 5.75 -2.97 2.62
N GLY A 93 5.22 -2.37 3.68
CA GLY A 93 3.82 -2.56 4.08
C GLY A 93 2.84 -1.72 3.24
N GLY A 94 1.59 -2.16 3.13
CA GLY A 94 0.56 -1.42 2.38
C GLY A 94 0.05 -0.17 3.09
N GLY A 95 -0.42 0.82 2.32
CA GLY A 95 -0.95 2.08 2.84
C GLY A 95 -2.32 1.95 3.51
N GLY A 96 -2.54 2.70 4.60
CA GLY A 96 -3.82 2.78 5.31
C GLY A 96 -4.61 4.06 5.02
N LEU A 97 -5.67 4.29 5.79
CA LEU A 97 -6.38 5.57 5.80
C LEU A 97 -5.55 6.61 6.57
N SER A 98 -5.17 6.26 7.80
CA SER A 98 -4.60 7.19 8.78
C SER A 98 -3.08 7.09 8.89
N THR A 99 -2.50 5.94 8.57
CA THR A 99 -1.06 5.68 8.72
C THR A 99 -0.46 5.06 7.46
N ASN A 100 0.81 5.41 7.20
CA ASN A 100 1.56 4.84 6.09
C ASN A 100 1.91 3.38 6.41
N GLY A 101 2.09 2.57 5.38
CA GLY A 101 2.78 1.30 5.51
C GLY A 101 4.24 1.50 5.93
N ALA A 102 4.76 0.56 6.69
CA ALA A 102 6.16 0.59 7.09
C ALA A 102 7.10 0.31 5.90
N THR A 103 8.33 0.80 5.98
CA THR A 103 9.38 0.55 4.99
C THR A 103 10.17 -0.70 5.36
N LYS A 104 10.69 -1.43 4.36
CA LYS A 104 11.54 -2.61 4.59
C LYS A 104 12.66 -2.34 5.61
N THR A 105 13.08 -3.37 6.33
CA THR A 105 14.09 -3.22 7.40
C THR A 105 15.53 -3.43 6.94
N TRP A 106 15.78 -4.12 5.81
CA TRP A 106 17.13 -4.46 5.35
C TRP A 106 17.62 -3.62 4.16
N GLY A 107 18.86 -3.14 4.21
CA GLY A 107 19.46 -2.34 3.15
C GLY A 107 18.74 -1.00 2.98
N THR A 108 18.78 -0.16 4.02
CA THR A 108 18.09 1.14 4.18
C THR A 108 18.56 2.23 3.21
N ALA A 109 19.00 1.88 2.00
CA ALA A 109 19.21 2.84 0.95
C ALA A 109 17.89 3.60 0.72
N ALA A 110 17.94 4.93 0.80
CA ALA A 110 16.76 5.76 0.67
C ALA A 110 16.09 5.53 -0.68
N GLY A 111 14.80 5.16 -0.69
CA GLY A 111 14.01 5.01 -1.91
C GLY A 111 13.92 3.58 -2.46
N GLU A 112 14.02 2.55 -1.62
CA GLU A 112 13.79 1.17 -2.04
C GLU A 112 12.77 0.47 -1.14
N ASN A 113 11.78 -0.20 -1.75
CA ASN A 113 10.75 -1.01 -1.10
C ASN A 113 10.07 -0.31 0.09
N ASN A 114 9.70 0.95 -0.13
CA ASN A 114 8.99 1.76 0.84
C ASN A 114 7.56 1.25 1.03
N GLY A 115 6.96 1.54 2.18
CA GLY A 115 5.55 1.27 2.39
C GLY A 115 4.65 2.28 1.67
N GLY A 116 3.44 1.85 1.33
CA GLY A 116 2.42 2.70 0.71
C GLY A 116 2.01 3.86 1.62
N LYS A 117 1.75 5.03 1.05
CA LYS A 117 1.29 6.20 1.78
C LYS A 117 -0.16 6.05 2.20
N ALA A 118 -0.48 6.68 3.32
CA ALA A 118 -1.83 6.76 3.85
C ALA A 118 -2.71 7.64 2.95
N PHE A 119 -4.03 7.46 3.01
CA PHE A 119 -5.00 8.37 2.41
C PHE A 119 -4.74 9.83 2.79
N VAL A 120 -4.52 10.09 4.08
CA VAL A 120 -4.25 11.46 4.60
C VAL A 120 -2.93 12.04 4.09
N ASN A 121 -2.06 11.20 3.51
CA ASN A 121 -0.76 11.56 2.95
C ASN A 121 -0.73 11.41 1.40
N GLY A 122 -1.90 11.42 0.74
CA GLY A 122 -2.01 11.37 -0.72
C GLY A 122 -2.03 9.97 -1.33
N GLY A 123 -1.95 8.91 -0.52
CA GLY A 123 -2.27 7.53 -0.91
C GLY A 123 -1.39 6.89 -1.98
N THR A 124 -0.26 7.50 -2.35
CA THR A 124 0.72 6.96 -3.30
C THR A 124 1.24 5.61 -2.85
N GLY A 125 1.39 4.64 -3.75
CA GLY A 125 2.09 3.39 -3.46
C GLY A 125 3.56 3.65 -3.07
N GLY A 126 4.18 2.66 -2.44
CA GLY A 126 5.57 2.69 -2.05
C GLY A 126 6.50 2.32 -3.19
N ASP A 127 7.72 2.83 -3.14
CA ASP A 127 8.74 2.66 -4.18
C ASP A 127 9.36 1.25 -4.12
N GLY A 128 9.84 0.65 -5.21
CA GLY A 128 10.51 -0.68 -5.19
C GLY A 128 11.12 -1.16 -6.51
N GLY A 129 11.81 -2.31 -6.48
CA GLY A 129 12.51 -2.92 -7.63
C GLY A 129 11.57 -3.58 -8.67
N LYS A 130 12.06 -4.47 -9.55
CA LYS A 130 11.32 -5.08 -10.70
C LYS A 130 9.91 -5.64 -10.38
N ALA A 131 9.63 -5.92 -9.10
CA ALA A 131 8.34 -6.39 -8.60
C ALA A 131 7.38 -5.26 -8.20
N GLY A 132 7.71 -3.98 -8.48
CA GLY A 132 6.86 -2.80 -8.31
C GLY A 132 5.63 -2.75 -9.23
N GLY A 133 5.34 -3.86 -9.92
CA GLY A 133 4.10 -4.04 -10.64
C GLY A 133 2.91 -3.98 -9.68
N TRP A 134 2.05 -2.99 -9.87
CA TRP A 134 0.65 -2.95 -9.43
C TRP A 134 0.34 -3.60 -8.07
N SER A 135 1.21 -3.49 -7.06
CA SER A 135 0.96 -4.06 -5.72
C SER A 135 -0.17 -3.33 -4.95
N ALA A 136 -0.96 -2.52 -5.67
CA ALA A 136 -2.20 -1.88 -5.26
C ALA A 136 -3.13 -1.70 -6.46
N GLY A 137 -3.94 -2.71 -6.70
CA GLY A 137 -5.26 -2.65 -7.32
C GLY A 137 -6.11 -3.68 -6.61
#